data_AF-A0A9P4I052-F1
#
_entry.id   AF-A0A9P4I052-F1
#
_cell.length_a   1.000
_cell.length_b   1.000
_cell.length_c   1.000
_cell.angle_alpha   90.00
_cell.angle_beta   90.00
_cell.angle_gamma   90.00
#
_symmetry.space_group_name_H-M   'P 1'
#
loop_
_entity.id
_entity.type
_entity.pdbx_description
1 polymer ?
#
loop_
_entity_poly.entity_id
_entity_poly.type
_entity_poly.pdbx_seq_one_letter_code
_entity_poly.pdbx_strand_id
1 'polypeptide(L)'
;SNSPLPTPPVGPSSSLPAVAEGSTRRRRATVGMLKYRATEKDCVDERGEPAECVICFEEFEVGDEMGRLECFCKFHRSCIRQWWDTKGDGSCPTHQ
;
A
#
# COMPACT_ATOMS: atom_id res chain seq x y z
N SER A 1 15.06 -32.44 -66.09
CA SER A 1 16.23 -32.91 -65.32
C SER A 1 15.94 -32.79 -63.84
N ASN A 2 16.10 -33.90 -63.11
CA ASN A 2 16.09 -34.09 -61.65
C ASN A 2 14.81 -33.86 -60.82
N SER A 3 14.26 -34.98 -60.31
CA SER A 3 13.59 -35.13 -58.99
C SER A 3 14.65 -35.23 -57.85
N PRO A 4 14.36 -35.51 -56.54
CA PRO A 4 13.09 -35.59 -55.75
C PRO A 4 13.14 -35.05 -54.25
N LEU A 5 11.98 -35.15 -53.54
CA LEU A 5 11.70 -35.37 -52.08
C LEU A 5 11.86 -34.21 -51.03
N PRO A 6 11.26 -34.27 -49.81
CA PRO A 6 10.16 -35.11 -49.24
C PRO A 6 9.05 -34.33 -48.46
N THR A 7 7.88 -34.95 -48.24
CA THR A 7 6.89 -34.55 -47.20
C THR A 7 7.27 -35.16 -45.84
N PRO A 8 7.04 -34.49 -44.68
CA PRO A 8 5.94 -34.91 -43.75
C PRO A 8 5.48 -33.76 -42.80
N PRO A 9 4.76 -34.01 -41.69
CA PRO A 9 3.44 -34.65 -41.53
C PRO A 9 2.41 -33.70 -40.87
N VAL A 10 1.18 -34.20 -40.77
CA VAL A 10 0.06 -33.68 -39.97
C VAL A 10 0.43 -33.41 -38.50
N GLY A 11 -0.08 -32.31 -37.93
CA GLY A 11 0.01 -31.97 -36.51
C GLY A 11 -1.19 -31.13 -36.07
N PRO A 12 -1.70 -31.29 -34.84
CA PRO A 12 -3.08 -31.01 -34.48
C PRO A 12 -3.36 -29.52 -34.22
N SER A 13 -4.64 -29.17 -34.34
CA SER A 13 -5.24 -27.94 -33.81
C SER A 13 -5.05 -27.90 -32.29
N SER A 14 -3.91 -27.41 -31.86
CA SER A 14 -3.62 -27.17 -30.44
C SER A 14 -4.29 -25.88 -30.04
N SER A 15 -5.55 -26.02 -29.59
CA SER A 15 -6.22 -25.01 -28.77
C SER A 15 -5.24 -24.53 -27.70
N LEU A 16 -4.90 -23.24 -27.76
CA LEU A 16 -4.06 -22.62 -26.76
C LEU A 16 -4.68 -22.87 -25.37
N PRO A 17 -3.91 -23.33 -24.38
CA PRO A 17 -4.41 -23.45 -23.03
C PRO A 17 -4.79 -22.05 -22.55
N ALA A 18 -6.00 -21.94 -22.01
CA ALA A 18 -6.46 -20.77 -21.27
C ALA A 18 -5.33 -20.34 -20.34
N VAL A 19 -4.76 -19.18 -20.64
CA VAL A 19 -3.80 -18.53 -19.76
C VAL A 19 -4.45 -18.52 -18.39
N ALA A 20 -3.86 -19.26 -17.46
CA ALA A 20 -4.26 -19.22 -16.07
C ALA A 20 -4.15 -17.75 -15.69
N GLU A 21 -5.31 -17.09 -15.49
CA GLU A 21 -5.39 -15.78 -14.91
C GLU A 21 -4.80 -15.88 -13.50
N GLY A 22 -3.49 -15.74 -13.44
CA GLY A 22 -2.78 -15.22 -12.29
C GLY A 22 -3.27 -13.80 -12.06
N SER A 23 -4.51 -13.67 -11.61
CA SER A 23 -4.97 -12.47 -10.94
C SER A 23 -4.37 -12.53 -9.55
N THR A 24 -3.04 -12.38 -9.48
CA THR A 24 -2.44 -11.61 -8.41
C THR A 24 -3.04 -10.22 -8.54
N ARG A 25 -4.29 -10.05 -8.10
CA ARG A 25 -4.74 -8.79 -7.54
C ARG A 25 -3.87 -8.66 -6.31
N ARG A 26 -2.61 -8.24 -6.53
CA ARG A 26 -1.86 -7.44 -5.59
C ARG A 26 -2.81 -6.30 -5.35
N ARG A 27 -3.68 -6.47 -4.34
CA ARG A 27 -4.42 -5.37 -3.74
C ARG A 27 -3.35 -4.32 -3.59
N ARG A 28 -3.52 -3.20 -4.29
CA ARG A 28 -2.61 -2.06 -4.25
C ARG A 28 -2.51 -1.68 -2.78
N ALA A 29 -1.55 -2.26 -2.05
CA ALA A 29 -1.53 -2.28 -0.59
C ALA A 29 -1.00 -0.96 -0.02
N THR A 30 -0.96 0.10 -0.84
CA THR A 30 -0.25 1.34 -0.55
C THR A 30 -1.07 2.57 -0.92
N VAL A 31 -2.41 2.49 -0.87
CA VAL A 31 -3.23 3.70 -0.85
C VAL A 31 -3.39 4.07 0.62
N GLY A 32 -2.55 4.99 1.10
CA GLY A 32 -2.94 5.89 2.19
C GLY A 32 -1.99 6.03 3.38
N MET A 33 -1.35 4.97 3.89
CA MET A 33 -0.61 5.08 5.16
C MET A 33 0.38 3.95 5.43
N LEU A 34 1.60 4.32 5.82
CA LEU A 34 2.58 3.46 6.44
C LEU A 34 2.22 3.24 7.92
N LYS A 35 2.02 1.97 8.29
CA LYS A 35 1.79 1.54 9.67
C LYS A 35 3.11 1.19 10.33
N TYR A 36 3.36 1.72 11.52
CA TYR A 36 4.57 1.44 12.29
C TYR A 36 4.31 1.61 13.80
N ARG A 37 5.28 1.23 14.63
CA ARG A 37 5.23 1.50 16.08
C ARG A 37 6.03 2.75 16.40
N ALA A 38 5.48 3.64 17.20
CA ALA A 38 6.19 4.82 17.67
C ALA A 38 7.48 4.43 18.39
N THR A 39 8.55 5.17 18.11
CA THR A 39 9.81 5.15 18.86
C THR A 39 9.91 6.39 19.74
N GLU A 40 10.89 6.46 20.63
CA GLU A 40 11.14 7.67 21.45
C GLU A 40 11.27 8.94 20.59
N LYS A 41 11.78 8.81 19.36
CA LYS A 41 11.91 9.92 18.40
C LYS A 41 10.60 10.37 17.78
N ASP A 42 9.56 9.55 17.83
CA ASP A 42 8.23 9.90 17.35
C ASP A 42 7.39 10.56 18.46
N CYS A 43 7.75 10.32 19.72
CA CYS A 43 7.08 10.88 20.91
C CYS A 43 7.44 12.34 21.19
N VAL A 44 8.48 12.87 20.54
CA VAL A 44 8.92 14.26 20.69
C VAL A 44 9.05 14.95 19.35
N ASP A 45 8.84 16.26 19.33
CA ASP A 45 9.05 17.10 18.16
C ASP A 45 10.51 17.57 18.02
N GLU A 46 10.80 18.43 17.04
CA GLU A 46 12.15 18.97 16.82
C GLU A 46 12.65 19.89 17.96
N ARG A 47 11.74 20.35 18.83
CA ARG A 47 12.04 21.20 19.99
C ARG A 47 12.21 20.38 21.27
N GLY A 48 11.90 19.09 21.23
CA GLY A 48 11.94 18.19 22.37
C GLY A 48 10.65 18.20 23.20
N GLU A 49 9.58 18.81 22.69
CA GLU A 49 8.27 18.81 23.33
C GLU A 49 7.48 17.56 22.92
N PRO A 50 6.54 17.09 23.77
CA PRO A 50 5.73 15.91 23.46
C PRO A 50 4.97 16.10 22.14
N ALA A 51 5.17 15.16 21.21
CA ALA A 51 4.44 15.15 19.96
C ALA A 51 3.05 14.55 20.18
N GLU A 52 2.03 15.16 19.57
CA GLU A 52 0.63 14.77 19.78
C GLU A 52 -0.11 14.48 18.46
N CYS A 53 -1.15 13.67 18.55
CA CYS A 53 -2.03 13.41 17.43
C CYS A 53 -3.06 14.54 17.28
N VAL A 54 -2.96 15.34 16.21
CA VAL A 54 -3.89 16.46 15.96
C VAL A 54 -5.36 16.07 15.71
N ILE A 55 -5.69 14.77 15.71
CA ILE A 55 -7.07 14.28 15.59
C ILE A 55 -7.69 14.06 16.98
N CYS A 56 -6.98 13.42 17.91
CA CYS A 56 -7.47 13.14 19.27
C CYS A 56 -6.86 14.04 20.36
N PHE A 57 -5.83 14.82 20.03
CA PHE A 57 -5.08 15.69 20.95
C PHE A 57 -4.43 14.93 22.12
N GLU A 58 -4.06 13.67 21.88
CA GLU A 58 -3.31 12.84 22.82
C GLU A 58 -1.84 12.78 22.41
N GLU A 59 -0.96 12.76 23.41
CA GLU A 59 0.49 12.60 23.26
C GLU A 59 0.84 11.21 22.73
N PHE A 60 1.85 11.12 21.86
CA PHE A 60 2.34 9.85 21.34
C PHE A 60 3.24 9.14 22.36
N GLU A 61 2.99 7.86 22.60
CA GLU A 61 3.80 7.02 23.46
C GLU A 61 4.61 5.96 22.68
N VAL A 62 5.72 5.53 23.26
CA VAL A 62 6.57 4.51 22.63
C VAL A 62 5.80 3.20 22.51
N GLY A 63 5.74 2.68 21.29
CA GLY A 63 5.01 1.44 20.99
C GLY A 63 3.62 1.64 20.41
N ASP A 64 3.09 2.87 20.39
CA ASP A 64 1.79 3.19 19.81
C ASP A 64 1.69 2.79 18.35
N GLU A 65 0.50 2.35 17.93
CA GLU A 65 0.22 2.07 16.53
C GLU A 65 0.08 3.37 15.75
N MET A 66 1.16 3.72 15.06
CA MET A 66 1.26 4.93 14.29
C MET A 66 0.90 4.72 12.83
N GLY A 67 0.37 5.79 12.27
CA GLY A 67 0.00 5.96 10.89
C GLY A 67 0.69 7.15 10.28
N ARG A 68 1.58 6.93 9.31
CA ARG A 68 2.24 7.98 8.54
C ARG A 68 1.73 8.02 7.11
N LEU A 69 1.23 9.17 6.66
CA LEU A 69 0.85 9.37 5.26
C LEU A 69 2.07 9.68 4.37
N GLU A 70 1.86 9.75 3.06
CA GLU A 70 2.90 10.11 2.08
C GLU A 70 3.45 11.52 2.29
N CYS A 71 2.67 12.43 2.90
CA CYS A 71 3.11 13.76 3.31
C CYS A 71 3.88 13.79 4.65
N PHE A 72 4.29 12.62 5.16
CA PHE A 72 5.02 12.45 6.44
C PHE A 72 4.28 12.88 7.72
N CYS A 73 3.04 13.36 7.63
CA CYS A 73 2.21 13.63 8.79
C CYS A 73 1.94 12.33 9.56
N LYS A 74 2.08 12.41 10.89
CA LYS A 74 1.99 11.29 11.83
C LYS A 74 0.68 11.39 12.61
N PHE A 75 0.00 10.27 12.77
CA PHE A 75 -1.25 10.15 13.51
C PHE A 75 -1.31 8.79 14.19
N HIS A 76 -2.20 8.63 15.17
CA HIS A 76 -2.62 7.29 15.57
C HIS A 76 -3.31 6.60 14.39
N ARG A 77 -2.99 5.33 14.20
CA ARG A 77 -3.57 4.49 13.16
C ARG A 77 -5.10 4.48 13.23
N SER A 78 -5.67 4.41 14.43
CA SER A 78 -7.11 4.44 14.67
C SER A 78 -7.72 5.76 14.22
N CYS A 79 -7.13 6.88 14.62
CA CYS A 79 -7.61 8.22 14.34
C CYS A 79 -7.65 8.54 12.85
N ILE A 80 -6.55 8.29 12.12
CA ILE A 80 -6.51 8.55 10.68
C ILE A 80 -7.40 7.60 9.89
N ARG A 81 -7.62 6.37 10.38
CA ARG A 81 -8.59 5.45 9.77
C ARG A 81 -10.01 5.98 9.90
N GLN A 82 -10.40 6.44 11.09
CA GLN A 82 -11.72 7.06 11.31
C GLN A 82 -11.90 8.34 10.49
N TRP A 83 -10.83 9.11 10.31
CA TRP A 83 -10.85 10.28 9.44
C TRP A 83 -11.19 9.91 7.99
N TRP A 84 -10.56 8.89 7.44
CA TRP A 84 -10.85 8.42 6.08
C TRP A 84 -12.25 7.86 5.92
N ASP A 85 -12.81 7.25 6.95
CA ASP A 85 -14.22 6.80 6.92
C ASP A 85 -15.19 7.99 6.70
N THR A 86 -14.76 9.22 7.04
CA THR A 86 -15.56 10.45 6.89
C THR A 86 -15.17 11.28 5.66
N LYS A 87 -13.88 11.37 5.32
CA LYS A 87 -13.36 12.30 4.29
C LYS A 87 -12.88 11.63 3.00
N GLY A 88 -12.73 10.31 2.98
CA GLY A 88 -12.17 9.56 1.86
C GLY A 88 -10.73 9.14 2.10
N ASP A 89 -10.35 8.00 1.52
CA ASP A 89 -9.01 7.42 1.65
C ASP A 89 -7.92 8.34 1.09
N GLY A 90 -6.79 8.44 1.80
CA GLY A 90 -5.64 9.24 1.39
C GLY A 90 -5.74 10.74 1.73
N SER A 91 -6.86 11.22 2.28
CA SER A 91 -6.97 12.60 2.77
C SER A 91 -6.11 12.81 4.04
N CYS A 92 -5.28 13.85 4.06
CA CYS A 92 -4.49 14.25 5.23
C CYS A 92 -5.20 15.37 6.01
N PRO A 93 -5.47 15.20 7.32
CA PRO A 93 -6.09 16.23 8.16
C PRO A 93 -5.31 17.56 8.21
N THR A 94 -3.98 17.52 8.09
CA THR A 94 -3.08 18.68 8.23
C THR A 94 -2.95 19.51 6.94
N HIS A 95 -3.28 18.94 5.78
CA HIS A 95 -3.09 19.58 4.47
C HIS A 95 -4.38 19.50 3.65
N GLN A 96 -5.31 20.44 3.88
CA GLN A 96 -6.58 20.57 3.16
C GLN A 96 -6.57 21.72 2.16
#